data_AF-A0A843TLJ0-F1
#
_entry.id   AF-A0A843TLJ0-F1
#
_cell.length_a   1.000
_cell.length_b   1.000
_cell.length_c   1.000
_cell.angle_alpha   90.00
_cell.angle_beta   90.00
_cell.angle_gamma   90.00
#
_symmetry.space_group_name_H-M   'P 1'
#
loop_
_entity.id
_entity.type
_entity.pdbx_description
1 polymer ?
#
loop_
_entity_poly.entity_id
_entity_poly.type
_entity_poly.pdbx_seq_one_letter_code
_entity_poly.pdbx_strand_id
1 'polypeptide(L)'
;MTAQQFPGESDRFAPIRAESERIRASPIRPESAHQQTMNEASYKAAGRKLMAKRHHLYWVPCAAHSLDLMMEDIGKDKHVHDLVSKAQIITTFIYGHNRIPHMMRECTDGHDIIRPGPTRFASQFIALESLHKFRHELDTLIDSSEYLAHVGTLREESRDVAHEISCLVSDHRFWDRILYYLKLIEPLVQVLRMVDGEDKNDMGYLYEAMDKAKERLREKHPMAFQKWWRIIDARWESTLHHDLHVVGYFFNPRHQYSDSPHNDSEVLQGTINVISRLSRSTDERIDAMMEIDRFKLKLDIYRDYDLREAVNRMSPGESWVMLDYKTGQRNPLARIAIRVLSQTTSSS
;
A
#
# COMPACT_ATOMS: atom_id res chain seq x y z
N MET A 1 -44.05 27.64 1.99
CA MET A 1 -43.34 27.02 3.13
C MET A 1 -43.50 25.52 3.01
N THR A 2 -42.58 24.88 2.30
CA THR A 2 -42.53 23.42 2.11
C THR A 2 -41.23 22.96 2.73
N ALA A 3 -41.34 22.25 3.86
CA ALA A 3 -40.21 21.71 4.59
C ALA A 3 -39.54 20.61 3.76
N GLN A 4 -38.30 20.83 3.35
CA GLN A 4 -37.42 19.76 2.85
C GLN A 4 -37.08 18.85 4.04
N GLN A 5 -37.52 17.61 3.97
CA GLN A 5 -37.06 16.53 4.85
C GLN A 5 -35.58 16.26 4.55
N PHE A 6 -34.74 16.39 5.57
CA PHE A 6 -33.37 15.90 5.53
C PHE A 6 -33.38 14.36 5.44
N PRO A 7 -32.53 13.73 4.61
CA PRO A 7 -32.36 12.28 4.62
C PRO A 7 -31.83 11.84 5.98
N GLY A 8 -32.55 10.91 6.61
CA GLY A 8 -32.26 10.40 7.95
C GLY A 8 -30.97 9.61 8.04
N GLU A 9 -30.47 9.48 9.26
CA GLU A 9 -29.25 8.75 9.68
C GLU A 9 -29.16 7.28 9.22
N SER A 10 -30.19 6.73 8.57
CA SER A 10 -30.20 5.35 8.06
C SER A 10 -29.27 5.12 6.86
N ASP A 11 -28.91 6.18 6.12
CA ASP A 11 -28.15 6.04 4.87
C ASP A 11 -26.63 5.85 5.10
N ARG A 12 -26.09 6.29 6.26
CA ARG A 12 -24.66 6.11 6.60
C ARG A 12 -24.27 4.66 6.91
N PHE A 13 -25.25 3.79 7.16
CA PHE A 13 -25.02 2.39 7.51
C PHE A 13 -25.42 1.42 6.37
N ALA A 14 -25.88 1.94 5.23
CA ALA A 14 -26.19 1.12 4.05
C ALA A 14 -24.99 0.30 3.55
N PRO A 15 -23.75 0.85 3.48
CA PRO A 15 -22.57 0.06 3.11
C PRO A 15 -22.24 -1.03 4.14
N ILE A 16 -22.43 -0.74 5.43
CA ILE A 16 -22.20 -1.67 6.54
C ILE A 16 -23.19 -2.83 6.51
N ARG A 17 -24.46 -2.58 6.14
CA ARG A 17 -25.47 -3.64 5.95
C ARG A 17 -25.16 -4.49 4.72
N ALA A 18 -24.84 -3.87 3.59
CA ALA A 18 -24.50 -4.57 2.36
C ALA A 18 -23.29 -5.51 2.54
N GLU A 19 -22.26 -5.07 3.27
CA GLU A 19 -21.11 -5.90 3.60
C GLU A 19 -21.48 -7.01 4.59
N SER A 20 -22.31 -6.73 5.60
CA SER A 20 -22.80 -7.75 6.54
C SER A 20 -23.64 -8.85 5.89
N GLU A 21 -24.37 -8.52 4.81
CA GLU A 21 -25.19 -9.45 4.04
C GLU A 21 -24.33 -10.27 3.07
N ARG A 22 -23.32 -9.66 2.42
CA ARG A 22 -22.25 -10.39 1.71
C ARG A 22 -21.53 -11.40 2.60
N ILE A 23 -21.22 -11.01 3.84
CA ILE A 23 -20.57 -11.87 4.85
C ILE A 23 -21.47 -13.07 5.23
N ARG A 24 -22.80 -12.90 5.29
CA ARG A 24 -23.73 -14.02 5.55
C ARG A 24 -23.90 -14.95 4.37
N ALA A 25 -23.76 -14.45 3.14
CA ALA A 25 -23.97 -15.23 1.93
C ALA A 25 -22.72 -16.02 1.47
N SER A 26 -21.55 -15.78 2.06
CA SER A 26 -20.31 -16.44 1.66
C SER A 26 -20.15 -17.83 2.30
N PRO A 27 -19.90 -18.91 1.52
CA PRO A 27 -19.72 -20.26 2.04
C PRO A 27 -18.30 -20.43 2.59
N ILE A 28 -17.97 -19.65 3.62
CA ILE A 28 -16.67 -19.69 4.30
C ILE A 28 -16.83 -20.57 5.54
N ARG A 29 -16.07 -21.68 5.59
CA ARG A 29 -16.00 -22.57 6.76
C ARG A 29 -15.68 -21.75 8.04
N PRO A 30 -16.12 -22.20 9.24
CA PRO A 30 -15.92 -21.45 10.49
C PRO A 30 -14.46 -21.16 10.89
N GLU A 31 -13.48 -21.70 10.17
CA GLU A 31 -12.05 -21.58 10.46
C GLU A 31 -11.37 -20.39 9.75
N SER A 32 -12.03 -19.70 8.81
CA SER A 32 -11.48 -18.51 8.13
C SER A 32 -11.99 -17.22 8.79
N ALA A 33 -11.58 -16.99 10.03
CA ALA A 33 -11.95 -15.80 10.79
C ALA A 33 -10.86 -14.71 10.65
N HIS A 34 -10.78 -14.05 9.50
CA HIS A 34 -10.06 -12.79 9.31
C HIS A 34 -10.87 -11.87 8.40
N GLN A 35 -10.96 -10.59 8.76
CA GLN A 35 -11.69 -9.58 8.00
C GLN A 35 -10.80 -8.35 7.83
N GLN A 36 -10.59 -7.95 6.57
CA GLN A 36 -9.91 -6.72 6.19
C GLN A 36 -10.95 -5.80 5.58
N THR A 37 -10.90 -4.54 5.99
CA THR A 37 -11.86 -3.53 5.54
C THR A 37 -11.15 -2.20 5.33
N MET A 38 -11.79 -1.30 4.60
CA MET A 38 -11.34 0.08 4.43
C MET A 38 -11.06 0.76 5.78
N ASN A 39 -10.18 1.77 5.79
CA ASN A 39 -9.61 2.33 7.02
C ASN A 39 -10.45 3.46 7.63
N GLU A 40 -11.71 3.62 7.19
CA GLU A 40 -12.62 4.59 7.78
C GLU A 40 -12.87 4.29 9.27
N ALA A 41 -13.15 5.34 10.03
CA ALA A 41 -13.36 5.25 11.48
C ALA A 41 -14.49 4.28 11.86
N SER A 42 -15.53 4.18 11.02
CA SER A 42 -16.66 3.26 11.15
C SER A 42 -16.21 1.79 11.12
N TYR A 43 -15.42 1.40 10.12
CA TYR A 43 -14.89 0.05 9.95
C TYR A 43 -13.86 -0.29 11.03
N LYS A 44 -12.97 0.64 11.40
CA LYS A 44 -12.06 0.49 12.55
C LYS A 44 -12.81 0.19 13.85
N ALA A 45 -13.91 0.91 14.11
CA ALA A 45 -14.74 0.69 15.29
C ALA A 45 -15.46 -0.67 15.23
N ALA A 46 -15.97 -1.06 14.05
CA ALA A 46 -16.61 -2.35 13.85
C ALA A 46 -15.63 -3.52 14.02
N GLY A 47 -14.44 -3.43 13.43
CA GLY A 47 -13.37 -4.41 13.55
C GLY A 47 -12.95 -4.65 15.00
N ARG A 48 -12.75 -3.57 15.77
CA ARG A 48 -12.48 -3.68 17.22
C ARG A 48 -13.60 -4.36 18.00
N LYS A 49 -14.87 -4.02 17.69
CA LYS A 49 -16.03 -4.68 18.32
C LYS A 49 -16.12 -6.17 17.96
N LEU A 50 -15.79 -6.54 16.72
CA LEU A 50 -15.75 -7.91 16.27
C LEU A 50 -14.65 -8.71 16.97
N MET A 51 -13.46 -8.14 17.06
CA MET A 51 -12.33 -8.69 17.82
C MET A 51 -12.66 -8.88 19.30
N ALA A 52 -13.43 -7.98 19.91
CA ALA A 52 -13.87 -8.13 21.30
C ALA A 52 -14.87 -9.29 21.48
N LYS A 53 -15.75 -9.52 20.50
CA LYS A 53 -16.75 -10.61 20.54
C LYS A 53 -16.20 -11.97 20.10
N ARG A 54 -15.20 -11.99 19.23
CA ARG A 54 -14.59 -13.19 18.65
C ARG A 54 -13.11 -13.20 18.97
N HIS A 55 -12.73 -13.87 20.06
CA HIS A 55 -11.36 -13.84 20.59
C HIS A 55 -10.31 -14.39 19.60
N HIS A 56 -10.68 -15.33 18.71
CA HIS A 56 -9.79 -15.87 17.68
C HIS A 56 -9.85 -15.16 16.33
N LEU A 57 -10.58 -14.04 16.23
CA LEU A 57 -10.60 -13.16 15.06
C LEU A 57 -9.49 -12.11 15.21
N TYR A 58 -8.77 -11.87 14.12
CA TYR A 58 -7.89 -10.73 13.94
C TYR A 58 -8.46 -9.80 12.86
N TRP A 59 -8.57 -8.51 13.16
CA TRP A 59 -8.95 -7.49 12.20
C TRP A 59 -7.77 -6.54 12.04
N VAL A 60 -7.43 -6.22 10.79
CA VAL A 60 -6.40 -5.24 10.47
C VAL A 60 -6.90 -4.28 9.39
N PRO A 61 -6.47 -3.01 9.45
CA PRO A 61 -6.68 -2.06 8.35
C PRO A 61 -5.98 -2.52 7.05
N CYS A 62 -6.54 -2.12 5.91
CA CYS A 62 -5.96 -2.37 4.59
C CYS A 62 -4.63 -1.62 4.44
N ALA A 63 -3.57 -2.33 4.04
CA ALA A 63 -2.23 -1.78 3.92
C ALA A 63 -2.10 -0.83 2.73
N ALA A 64 -2.62 -1.23 1.55
CA ALA A 64 -2.63 -0.40 0.35
C ALA A 64 -3.32 0.95 0.60
N HIS A 65 -4.48 0.92 1.26
CA HIS A 65 -5.22 2.13 1.59
C HIS A 65 -4.51 2.97 2.67
N SER A 66 -3.81 2.36 3.62
CA SER A 66 -2.98 3.10 4.59
C SER A 66 -1.82 3.83 3.91
N LEU A 67 -1.15 3.17 2.95
CA LEU A 67 -0.08 3.78 2.15
C LEU A 67 -0.61 4.92 1.29
N ASP A 68 -1.79 4.75 0.69
CA ASP A 68 -2.47 5.80 -0.07
C ASP A 68 -2.72 7.05 0.80
N LEU A 69 -3.24 6.89 2.02
CA LEU A 69 -3.44 7.98 2.97
C LEU A 69 -2.13 8.64 3.42
N MET A 70 -1.07 7.85 3.59
CA MET A 70 0.26 8.35 3.94
C MET A 70 0.82 9.26 2.84
N MET A 71 0.68 8.83 1.59
CA MET A 71 1.14 9.61 0.44
C MET A 71 0.23 10.80 0.14
N GLU A 72 -1.08 10.70 0.40
CA GLU A 72 -2.01 11.84 0.34
C GLU A 72 -1.61 12.94 1.34
N ASP A 73 -1.21 12.57 2.57
CA ASP A 73 -0.75 13.55 3.56
C ASP A 73 0.58 14.21 3.16
N ILE A 74 1.49 13.47 2.52
CA ILE A 74 2.69 14.06 1.91
C ILE A 74 2.28 15.04 0.80
N GLY A 75 1.28 14.69 0.00
CA GLY A 75 0.70 15.52 -1.05
C GLY A 75 0.13 16.86 -0.56
N LYS A 76 -0.24 16.96 0.73
CA LYS A 76 -0.71 18.21 1.35
C LYS A 76 0.40 19.21 1.63
N ASP A 77 1.67 18.81 1.52
CA ASP A 77 2.77 19.76 1.63
C ASP A 77 2.66 20.83 0.55
N LYS A 78 2.81 22.11 0.91
CA LYS A 78 2.58 23.25 0.00
C LYS A 78 3.37 23.13 -1.32
N HIS A 79 4.63 22.69 -1.24
CA HIS A 79 5.47 22.57 -2.44
C HIS A 79 5.06 21.39 -3.32
N VAL A 80 4.64 20.28 -2.71
CA VAL A 80 4.14 19.10 -3.43
C VAL A 80 2.79 19.43 -4.06
N HIS A 81 1.88 20.02 -3.30
CA HIS A 81 0.58 20.46 -3.79
C HIS A 81 0.70 21.41 -4.98
N ASP A 82 1.54 22.46 -4.89
CA ASP A 82 1.80 23.39 -6.00
C ASP A 82 2.30 22.65 -7.25
N LEU A 83 3.23 21.71 -7.09
CA LEU A 83 3.78 20.91 -8.18
C LEU A 83 2.71 20.03 -8.84
N VAL A 84 1.93 19.31 -8.03
CA VAL A 84 0.84 18.44 -8.49
C VAL A 84 -0.25 19.25 -9.19
N SER A 85 -0.63 20.41 -8.64
CA SER A 85 -1.63 21.30 -9.25
C SER A 85 -1.16 21.82 -10.61
N LYS A 86 0.10 22.21 -10.75
CA LYS A 86 0.66 22.64 -12.06
C LYS A 86 0.66 21.52 -13.09
N ALA A 87 1.04 20.31 -12.69
CA ALA A 87 0.93 19.14 -13.56
C ALA A 87 -0.54 18.81 -13.93
N GLN A 88 -1.48 19.02 -13.01
CA GLN A 88 -2.92 18.85 -13.26
C GLN A 88 -3.48 19.87 -14.25
N ILE A 89 -2.97 21.10 -14.27
CA ILE A 89 -3.36 22.11 -15.28
C ILE A 89 -3.07 21.55 -16.68
N ILE A 90 -1.87 21.02 -16.88
CA ILE A 90 -1.45 20.44 -18.17
C ILE A 90 -2.36 19.26 -18.56
N THR A 91 -2.52 18.29 -17.66
CA THR A 91 -3.29 17.08 -17.99
C THR A 91 -4.78 17.37 -18.16
N THR A 92 -5.36 18.24 -17.33
CA THR A 92 -6.77 18.66 -17.46
C THR A 92 -7.01 19.40 -18.76
N PHE A 93 -6.07 20.26 -19.19
CA PHE A 93 -6.18 20.97 -20.46
C PHE A 93 -6.13 19.99 -21.65
N ILE A 94 -5.15 19.09 -21.67
CA ILE A 94 -5.03 18.07 -22.71
C ILE A 94 -6.34 17.28 -22.81
N TYR A 95 -6.80 16.68 -21.73
CA TYR A 95 -7.98 15.80 -21.75
C TYR A 95 -9.32 16.54 -21.77
N GLY A 96 -9.34 17.85 -21.51
CA GLY A 96 -10.53 18.70 -21.55
C GLY A 96 -10.89 19.23 -22.94
N HIS A 97 -9.98 19.12 -23.92
CA HIS A 97 -10.19 19.62 -25.28
C HIS A 97 -10.12 18.49 -26.29
N ASN A 98 -11.25 18.05 -26.84
CA ASN A 98 -11.42 16.84 -27.67
C ASN A 98 -10.32 16.56 -28.72
N ARG A 99 -9.68 17.59 -29.28
CA ARG A 99 -8.65 17.47 -30.32
C ARG A 99 -7.23 17.27 -29.78
N ILE A 100 -6.91 17.82 -28.61
CA ILE A 100 -5.56 17.81 -28.04
C ILE A 100 -5.09 16.41 -27.63
N PRO A 101 -5.93 15.51 -27.05
CA PRO A 101 -5.51 14.15 -26.74
C PRO A 101 -5.11 13.35 -27.97
N HIS A 102 -5.75 13.61 -29.12
CA HIS A 102 -5.37 12.97 -30.38
C HIS A 102 -3.96 13.39 -30.79
N MET A 103 -3.72 14.71 -30.83
CA MET A 103 -2.40 15.26 -31.16
C MET A 103 -1.32 14.75 -30.20
N MET A 104 -1.63 14.71 -28.89
CA MET A 104 -0.72 14.16 -27.89
C MET A 104 -0.38 12.69 -28.18
N ARG A 105 -1.38 11.86 -28.52
CA ARG A 105 -1.17 10.45 -28.88
C ARG A 105 -0.36 10.28 -30.15
N GLU A 106 -0.48 11.19 -31.12
CA GLU A 106 0.37 11.18 -32.31
C GLU A 106 1.85 11.44 -31.96
N CYS A 107 2.12 12.30 -30.97
CA CYS A 107 3.47 12.55 -30.48
C CYS A 107 4.04 11.43 -29.60
N THR A 108 3.18 10.62 -28.96
CA THR A 108 3.59 9.61 -27.96
C THR A 108 3.40 8.16 -28.43
N ASP A 109 3.34 7.91 -29.74
CA ASP A 109 3.10 6.58 -30.32
C ASP A 109 1.84 5.87 -29.75
N GLY A 110 0.77 6.65 -29.54
CA GLY A 110 -0.51 6.17 -29.03
C GLY A 110 -0.60 6.08 -27.51
N HIS A 111 0.41 6.51 -26.76
CA HIS A 111 0.40 6.45 -25.31
C HIS A 111 -0.35 7.63 -24.64
N ASP A 112 -1.29 7.30 -23.75
CA ASP A 112 -1.91 8.28 -22.86
C ASP A 112 -1.00 8.67 -21.67
N ILE A 113 -1.07 9.95 -21.29
CA ILE A 113 -0.42 10.52 -20.10
C ILE A 113 -1.16 10.10 -18.83
N ILE A 114 -2.49 10.25 -18.80
CA ILE A 114 -3.29 9.80 -17.65
C ILE A 114 -3.56 8.31 -17.82
N ARG A 115 -3.20 7.53 -16.80
CA ARG A 115 -3.53 6.10 -16.71
C ARG A 115 -4.15 5.82 -15.35
N PRO A 116 -5.28 5.09 -15.29
CA PRO A 116 -5.87 4.70 -14.01
C PRO A 116 -4.88 3.87 -13.19
N GLY A 117 -4.65 4.30 -11.94
CA GLY A 117 -3.97 3.51 -10.92
C GLY A 117 -4.97 2.88 -9.95
N PRO A 118 -4.55 1.89 -9.17
CA PRO A 118 -5.44 1.18 -8.23
C PRO A 118 -5.97 2.09 -7.11
N THR A 119 -5.21 3.14 -6.77
CA THR A 119 -5.63 4.17 -5.83
C THR A 119 -5.61 5.55 -6.48
N ARG A 120 -6.25 6.52 -5.81
CA ARG A 120 -6.22 7.91 -6.26
C ARG A 120 -4.80 8.45 -6.28
N PHE A 121 -3.99 8.16 -5.25
CA PHE A 121 -2.59 8.57 -5.24
C PHE A 121 -1.79 7.88 -6.35
N ALA A 122 -1.94 6.58 -6.55
CA ALA A 122 -1.23 5.85 -7.59
C ALA A 122 -1.55 6.43 -8.98
N SER A 123 -2.80 6.80 -9.24
CA SER A 123 -3.21 7.49 -10.48
C SER A 123 -2.47 8.82 -10.66
N GLN A 124 -2.37 9.63 -9.60
CA GLN A 124 -1.63 10.91 -9.65
C GLN A 124 -0.13 10.70 -9.87
N PHE A 125 0.47 9.71 -9.20
CA PHE A 125 1.88 9.36 -9.38
C PHE A 125 2.17 8.89 -10.82
N ILE A 126 1.36 7.98 -11.36
CA ILE A 126 1.51 7.48 -12.74
C ILE A 126 1.35 8.61 -13.76
N ALA A 127 0.41 9.53 -13.52
CA ALA A 127 0.22 10.70 -14.37
C ALA A 127 1.47 11.62 -14.34
N LEU A 128 2.06 11.89 -13.18
CA LEU A 128 3.30 12.66 -13.05
C LEU A 128 4.49 11.97 -13.72
N GLU A 129 4.64 10.66 -13.53
CA GLU A 129 5.69 9.85 -14.13
C GLU A 129 5.59 9.89 -15.66
N SER A 130 4.39 9.70 -16.18
CA SER A 130 4.11 9.73 -17.62
C SER A 130 4.26 11.14 -18.21
N LEU A 131 3.83 12.18 -17.49
CA LEU A 131 4.03 13.57 -17.91
C LEU A 131 5.53 13.91 -18.01
N HIS A 132 6.34 13.51 -17.03
CA HIS A 132 7.78 13.72 -17.07
C HIS A 132 8.46 12.87 -18.16
N LYS A 133 7.97 11.64 -18.40
CA LYS A 133 8.46 10.77 -19.47
C LYS A 133 8.26 11.40 -20.85
N PHE A 134 7.07 11.94 -21.10
CA PHE A 134 6.68 12.52 -22.40
C PHE A 134 6.89 14.04 -22.49
N ARG A 135 7.81 14.60 -21.69
CA ARG A 135 8.01 16.05 -21.62
C ARG A 135 8.50 16.66 -22.94
N HIS A 136 9.29 15.92 -23.72
CA HIS A 136 9.86 16.42 -24.97
C HIS A 136 8.83 16.38 -26.10
N GLU A 137 7.98 15.36 -26.09
CA GLU A 137 6.82 15.20 -26.94
C GLU A 137 5.79 16.29 -26.65
N LEU A 138 5.57 16.62 -25.36
CA LEU A 138 4.72 17.73 -24.96
C LEU A 138 5.27 19.09 -25.43
N ASP A 139 6.58 19.33 -25.28
CA ASP A 139 7.26 20.53 -25.77
C ASP A 139 7.11 20.67 -27.29
N THR A 140 7.28 19.57 -28.03
CA THR A 140 7.06 19.53 -29.49
C THR A 140 5.60 19.80 -29.86
N LEU A 141 4.65 19.25 -29.10
CA LEU A 141 3.22 19.45 -29.33
C LEU A 141 2.84 20.92 -29.19
N ILE A 142 3.27 21.59 -28.12
CA ILE A 142 2.87 22.98 -27.85
C ILE A 142 3.44 23.97 -28.88
N ASP A 143 4.56 23.61 -29.53
CA ASP A 143 5.18 24.38 -30.59
C ASP A 143 4.64 24.03 -32.00
N SER A 144 3.79 23.00 -32.11
CA SER A 144 3.26 22.57 -33.40
C SER A 144 2.25 23.56 -33.98
N SER A 145 2.30 23.76 -35.30
CA SER A 145 1.37 24.66 -36.00
C SER A 145 -0.09 24.21 -35.86
N GLU A 146 -0.35 22.90 -35.80
CA GLU A 146 -1.69 22.36 -35.60
C GLU A 146 -2.25 22.70 -34.21
N TYR A 147 -1.43 22.53 -33.16
CA TYR A 147 -1.81 22.90 -31.79
C TYR A 147 -2.10 24.40 -31.69
N LEU A 148 -1.19 25.25 -32.17
CA LEU A 148 -1.34 26.71 -32.11
C LEU A 148 -2.58 27.18 -32.87
N ALA A 149 -2.85 26.60 -34.05
CA ALA A 149 -4.06 26.90 -34.82
C ALA A 149 -5.33 26.49 -34.06
N HIS A 150 -5.33 25.31 -33.41
CA HIS A 150 -6.47 24.88 -32.61
C HIS A 150 -6.68 25.76 -31.37
N VAL A 151 -5.63 26.06 -30.61
CA VAL A 151 -5.68 26.96 -29.44
C VAL A 151 -6.22 28.33 -29.85
N GLY A 152 -5.85 28.85 -31.02
CA GLY A 152 -6.37 30.11 -31.57
C GLY A 152 -7.90 30.15 -31.76
N THR A 153 -8.55 28.98 -31.88
CA THR A 153 -10.02 28.86 -31.99
C THR A 153 -10.73 28.77 -30.65
N LEU A 154 -10.00 28.57 -29.54
CA LEU A 154 -10.57 28.43 -28.21
C LEU A 154 -10.95 29.80 -27.61
N ARG A 155 -11.77 29.75 -26.55
CA ARG A 155 -12.12 30.95 -25.77
C ARG A 155 -10.88 31.57 -25.14
N GLU A 156 -10.96 32.86 -24.83
CA GLU A 156 -9.87 33.63 -24.18
C GLU A 156 -9.36 32.92 -22.92
N GLU A 157 -10.24 32.49 -22.02
CA GLU A 157 -9.88 31.74 -20.81
C GLU A 157 -9.02 30.49 -21.09
N SER A 158 -9.34 29.72 -22.14
CA SER A 158 -8.57 28.53 -22.52
C SER A 158 -7.24 28.89 -23.19
N ARG A 159 -7.16 30.03 -23.86
CA ARG A 159 -5.92 30.54 -24.45
C ARG A 159 -4.95 31.02 -23.38
N ASP A 160 -5.46 31.65 -22.31
CA ASP A 160 -4.65 32.04 -21.16
C ASP A 160 -4.05 30.82 -20.46
N VAL A 161 -4.84 29.75 -20.28
CA VAL A 161 -4.35 28.47 -19.74
C VAL A 161 -3.31 27.83 -20.67
N ALA A 162 -3.53 27.86 -21.98
CA ALA A 162 -2.54 27.36 -22.94
C ALA A 162 -1.21 28.13 -22.83
N HIS A 163 -1.26 29.45 -22.66
CA HIS A 163 -0.07 30.27 -22.44
C HIS A 163 0.66 29.92 -21.14
N GLU A 164 -0.09 29.73 -20.04
CA GLU A 164 0.48 29.25 -18.77
C GLU A 164 1.17 27.89 -18.93
N ILE A 165 0.55 26.96 -19.67
CA ILE A 165 1.14 25.65 -19.97
C ILE A 165 2.44 25.80 -20.75
N SER A 166 2.49 26.65 -21.77
CA SER A 166 3.75 26.92 -22.50
C SER A 166 4.85 27.42 -21.56
N CYS A 167 4.53 28.35 -20.65
CA CYS A 167 5.51 28.81 -19.65
C CYS A 167 5.97 27.69 -18.70
N LEU A 168 5.07 26.79 -18.28
CA LEU A 168 5.41 25.66 -17.41
C LEU A 168 6.28 24.62 -18.13
N VAL A 169 5.94 24.28 -19.37
CA VAL A 169 6.67 23.27 -20.17
C VAL A 169 8.09 23.76 -20.49
N SER A 170 8.27 25.05 -20.74
CA SER A 170 9.60 25.63 -20.94
C SER A 170 10.41 25.83 -19.64
N ASP A 171 9.80 25.70 -18.45
CA ASP A 171 10.52 25.85 -17.18
C ASP A 171 11.26 24.55 -16.79
N HIS A 172 12.56 24.48 -17.04
CA HIS A 172 13.39 23.35 -16.60
C HIS A 172 13.26 23.05 -15.09
N ARG A 173 13.05 24.08 -14.24
CA ARG A 173 12.89 23.89 -12.79
C ARG A 173 11.58 23.18 -12.44
N PHE A 174 10.56 23.25 -13.28
CA PHE A 174 9.33 22.49 -13.09
C PHE A 174 9.62 20.98 -13.27
N TRP A 175 10.31 20.61 -14.35
CA TRP A 175 10.67 19.22 -14.64
C TRP A 175 11.62 18.61 -13.60
N ASP A 176 12.63 19.38 -13.17
CA ASP A 176 13.55 18.94 -12.12
C ASP A 176 12.81 18.67 -10.80
N ARG A 177 11.82 19.51 -10.46
CA ARG A 177 10.97 19.31 -9.29
C ARG A 177 10.09 18.06 -9.41
N ILE A 178 9.51 17.79 -10.58
CA ILE A 178 8.77 16.54 -10.81
C ILE A 178 9.69 15.34 -10.61
N LEU A 179 10.86 15.32 -11.26
CA LEU A 179 11.79 14.20 -11.16
C LEU A 179 12.26 13.98 -9.71
N TYR A 180 12.55 15.06 -9.00
CA TYR A 180 12.92 14.99 -7.58
C TYR A 180 11.79 14.39 -6.75
N TYR A 181 10.55 14.85 -6.94
CA TYR A 181 9.39 14.32 -6.22
C TYR A 181 9.14 12.84 -6.51
N LEU A 182 9.23 12.42 -7.78
CA LEU A 182 9.06 11.02 -8.17
C LEU A 182 10.08 10.11 -7.47
N LYS A 183 11.37 10.50 -7.47
CA LYS A 183 12.43 9.77 -6.75
C LYS A 183 12.20 9.73 -5.24
N LEU A 184 11.70 10.83 -4.71
CA LEU A 184 11.47 10.97 -3.28
C LEU A 184 10.31 10.09 -2.79
N ILE A 185 9.26 9.86 -3.59
CA ILE A 185 8.14 9.00 -3.19
C ILE A 185 8.27 7.55 -3.66
N GLU A 186 9.20 7.27 -4.58
CA GLU A 186 9.45 5.94 -5.16
C GLU A 186 9.50 4.81 -4.13
N PRO A 187 10.20 4.92 -2.98
CA PRO A 187 10.25 3.83 -2.00
C PRO A 187 8.87 3.44 -1.46
N LEU A 188 7.98 4.40 -1.21
CA LEU A 188 6.61 4.12 -0.74
C LEU A 188 5.74 3.54 -1.85
N VAL A 189 5.91 4.00 -3.09
CA VAL A 189 5.22 3.44 -4.26
C VAL A 189 5.63 1.98 -4.49
N GLN A 190 6.90 1.63 -4.26
CA GLN A 190 7.37 0.24 -4.34
C GLN A 190 6.68 -0.66 -3.31
N VAL A 191 6.49 -0.17 -2.06
CA VAL A 191 5.73 -0.93 -1.05
C VAL A 191 4.26 -1.04 -1.46
N LEU A 192 3.65 0.04 -1.97
CA LEU A 192 2.26 0.00 -2.44
C LEU A 192 2.07 -1.04 -3.54
N ARG A 193 2.96 -1.05 -4.54
CA ARG A 193 2.93 -2.04 -5.64
C ARG A 193 3.08 -3.47 -5.15
N MET A 194 3.84 -3.69 -4.07
CA MET A 194 3.97 -5.01 -3.46
C MET A 194 2.64 -5.45 -2.83
N VAL A 195 2.08 -4.65 -1.92
CA VAL A 195 0.87 -5.03 -1.17
C VAL A 195 -0.42 -5.08 -2.01
N ASP A 196 -0.43 -4.38 -3.13
CA ASP A 196 -1.55 -4.30 -4.06
C ASP A 196 -1.35 -5.19 -5.30
N GLY A 197 -0.28 -5.99 -5.31
CA GLY A 197 -0.06 -7.00 -6.33
C GLY A 197 -1.05 -8.16 -6.22
N GLU A 198 -1.20 -8.94 -7.29
CA GLU A 198 -2.06 -10.14 -7.29
C GLU A 198 -1.50 -11.26 -6.39
N ASP A 199 -0.22 -11.19 -6.02
CA ASP A 199 0.47 -12.16 -5.18
C ASP A 199 0.08 -12.00 -3.70
N LYS A 200 -0.79 -12.90 -3.22
CA LYS A 200 -1.40 -12.84 -1.87
C LYS A 200 -0.46 -13.14 -0.68
N ASN A 201 0.86 -13.03 -0.84
CA ASN A 201 1.87 -13.48 0.13
C ASN A 201 2.64 -12.34 0.84
N ASP A 202 2.14 -11.10 0.76
CA ASP A 202 2.87 -9.91 1.24
C ASP A 202 2.93 -9.77 2.76
N MET A 203 2.11 -10.51 3.51
CA MET A 203 2.06 -10.44 4.98
C MET A 203 3.44 -10.67 5.60
N GLY A 204 4.24 -11.56 5.01
CA GLY A 204 5.60 -11.86 5.47
C GLY A 204 6.65 -10.81 5.12
N TYR A 205 6.31 -9.83 4.28
CA TYR A 205 7.26 -8.87 3.67
C TYR A 205 6.94 -7.41 3.99
N LEU A 206 5.68 -7.08 4.27
CA LEU A 206 5.20 -5.69 4.46
C LEU A 206 6.03 -4.90 5.49
N TYR A 207 6.23 -5.46 6.69
CA TYR A 207 6.93 -4.78 7.77
C TYR A 207 8.37 -4.41 7.37
N GLU A 208 9.14 -5.38 6.86
CA GLU A 208 10.51 -5.16 6.37
C GLU A 208 10.55 -4.20 5.16
N ALA A 209 9.59 -4.30 4.24
CA ALA A 209 9.53 -3.43 3.07
C ALA A 209 9.32 -1.97 3.48
N MET A 210 8.53 -1.72 4.53
CA MET A 210 8.33 -0.38 5.09
C MET A 210 9.58 0.15 5.79
N ASP A 211 10.28 -0.68 6.56
CA ASP A 211 11.56 -0.28 7.18
C ASP A 211 12.61 0.05 6.11
N LYS A 212 12.76 -0.80 5.10
CA LYS A 212 13.65 -0.51 3.96
C LYS A 212 13.25 0.75 3.19
N ALA A 213 11.96 1.02 3.02
CA ALA A 213 11.51 2.25 2.39
C ALA A 213 11.89 3.48 3.23
N LYS A 214 11.66 3.42 4.55
CA LYS A 214 12.07 4.45 5.51
C LYS A 214 13.59 4.70 5.47
N GLU A 215 14.40 3.65 5.47
CA GLU A 215 15.86 3.76 5.39
C GLU A 215 16.34 4.38 4.08
N ARG A 216 15.81 3.93 2.94
CA ARG A 216 16.16 4.49 1.61
C ARG A 216 15.82 5.97 1.52
N LEU A 217 14.68 6.39 2.08
CA LEU A 217 14.30 7.80 2.14
C LEU A 217 15.29 8.60 2.99
N ARG A 218 15.68 8.08 4.16
CA ARG A 218 16.65 8.70 5.06
C ARG A 218 18.00 8.90 4.38
N GLU A 219 18.50 7.88 3.68
CA GLU A 219 19.82 7.89 3.04
C GLU A 219 19.86 8.79 1.81
N LYS A 220 18.89 8.65 0.91
CA LYS A 220 18.89 9.39 -0.36
C LYS A 220 18.40 10.83 -0.22
N HIS A 221 17.55 11.09 0.78
CA HIS A 221 16.83 12.37 0.91
C HIS A 221 16.74 12.86 2.37
N PRO A 222 17.85 13.02 3.09
CA PRO A 222 17.86 13.29 4.54
C PRO A 222 17.08 14.56 4.94
N MET A 223 17.16 15.63 4.14
CA MET A 223 16.46 16.90 4.42
C MET A 223 14.94 16.78 4.26
N ALA A 224 14.48 16.10 3.20
CA ALA A 224 13.05 15.85 2.99
C ALA A 224 12.52 14.81 3.98
N PHE A 225 13.33 13.79 4.28
CA PHE A 225 13.01 12.76 5.26
C PHE A 225 12.73 13.36 6.63
N GLN A 226 13.50 14.32 7.14
CA GLN A 226 13.19 14.94 8.44
C GLN A 226 11.79 15.57 8.50
N LYS A 227 11.33 16.15 7.39
CA LYS A 227 10.00 16.76 7.29
C LYS A 227 8.91 15.69 7.17
N TRP A 228 9.10 14.70 6.30
CA TRP A 228 8.08 13.71 5.97
C TRP A 228 8.06 12.51 6.90
N TRP A 229 9.15 12.27 7.63
CA TRP A 229 9.27 11.22 8.63
C TRP A 229 8.11 11.28 9.61
N ARG A 230 7.78 12.47 10.11
CA ARG A 230 6.65 12.63 11.04
C ARG A 230 5.31 12.20 10.44
N ILE A 231 5.11 12.41 9.14
CA ILE A 231 3.88 12.00 8.44
C ILE A 231 3.87 10.48 8.27
N ILE A 232 4.98 9.93 7.77
CA ILE A 232 5.17 8.49 7.54
C ILE A 232 5.01 7.73 8.85
N ASP A 233 5.69 8.18 9.90
CA ASP A 233 5.72 7.54 11.20
C ASP A 233 4.35 7.63 11.90
N ALA A 234 3.72 8.80 11.91
CA ALA A 234 2.37 8.94 12.49
C ALA A 234 1.33 8.06 11.77
N ARG A 235 1.44 7.92 10.44
CA ARG A 235 0.55 7.04 9.66
C ARG A 235 0.86 5.58 9.85
N TRP A 236 2.14 5.23 9.90
CA TRP A 236 2.59 3.90 10.26
C TRP A 236 2.00 3.47 11.60
N GLU A 237 2.26 4.21 12.67
CA GLU A 237 1.76 3.92 14.03
C GLU A 237 0.22 3.86 14.11
N SER A 238 -0.49 4.72 13.37
CA SER A 238 -1.95 4.81 13.49
C SER A 238 -2.72 3.86 12.56
N THR A 239 -2.11 3.33 11.50
CA THR A 239 -2.84 2.57 10.48
C THR A 239 -2.12 1.35 9.89
N LEU A 240 -0.82 1.17 10.04
CA LEU A 240 -0.09 0.02 9.48
C LEU A 240 0.67 -0.78 10.52
N HIS A 241 1.12 -0.15 11.59
CA HIS A 241 1.82 -0.82 12.67
C HIS A 241 0.81 -1.64 13.47
N HIS A 242 0.84 -2.94 13.23
CA HIS A 242 -0.05 -3.88 13.91
C HIS A 242 0.71 -5.18 14.12
N ASP A 243 0.51 -5.79 15.29
CA ASP A 243 1.16 -7.06 15.66
C ASP A 243 1.06 -8.15 14.58
N LEU A 244 0.02 -8.12 13.73
CA LEU A 244 -0.13 -9.08 12.64
C LEU A 244 0.90 -8.89 11.51
N HIS A 245 1.20 -7.65 11.14
CA HIS A 245 2.25 -7.36 10.15
C HIS A 245 3.63 -7.63 10.75
N VAL A 246 3.83 -7.30 12.02
CA VAL A 246 5.04 -7.58 12.80
C VAL A 246 5.30 -9.09 12.85
N VAL A 247 4.29 -9.88 13.22
CA VAL A 247 4.46 -11.34 13.28
C VAL A 247 4.56 -11.98 11.90
N GLY A 248 4.00 -11.34 10.87
CA GLY A 248 4.25 -11.72 9.48
C GLY A 248 5.74 -11.70 9.15
N TYR A 249 6.43 -10.61 9.51
CA TYR A 249 7.90 -10.54 9.40
C TYR A 249 8.59 -11.63 10.23
N PHE A 250 8.21 -11.79 11.50
CA PHE A 250 8.82 -12.79 12.37
C PHE A 250 8.68 -14.20 11.81
N PHE A 251 7.51 -14.53 11.27
CA PHE A 251 7.27 -15.82 10.63
C PHE A 251 7.88 -15.95 9.25
N ASN A 252 8.48 -14.93 8.64
CA ASN A 252 9.16 -15.13 7.38
C ASN A 252 10.52 -15.81 7.59
N PRO A 253 10.71 -17.08 7.17
CA PRO A 253 11.96 -17.78 7.45
C PRO A 253 13.15 -17.14 6.73
N ARG A 254 12.93 -16.47 5.59
CA ARG A 254 14.00 -15.74 4.89
C ARG A 254 14.60 -14.64 5.76
N HIS A 255 13.77 -13.93 6.52
CA HIS A 255 14.24 -12.92 7.46
C HIS A 255 14.92 -13.57 8.67
N GLN A 256 14.32 -14.62 9.23
CA GLN A 256 14.85 -15.29 10.41
C GLN A 256 16.16 -16.07 10.18
N TYR A 257 16.43 -16.49 8.94
CA TYR A 257 17.68 -17.15 8.55
C TYR A 257 18.73 -16.20 7.94
N SER A 258 18.43 -14.90 7.87
CA SER A 258 19.42 -13.89 7.48
C SER A 258 20.53 -13.74 8.53
N ASP A 259 21.63 -13.07 8.15
CA ASP A 259 22.79 -12.88 9.04
C ASP A 259 22.46 -12.05 10.30
N SER A 260 21.44 -11.18 10.21
CA SER A 260 21.04 -10.29 11.30
C SER A 260 19.51 -10.13 11.34
N PRO A 261 18.77 -11.12 11.89
CA PRO A 261 17.33 -11.04 12.00
C PRO A 261 16.92 -9.97 13.03
N HIS A 262 15.96 -9.11 12.67
CA HIS A 262 15.47 -8.04 13.55
C HIS A 262 14.44 -8.60 14.55
N ASN A 263 14.93 -9.12 15.68
CA ASN A 263 14.10 -9.70 16.75
C ASN A 263 14.15 -8.84 18.01
N ASP A 264 13.81 -7.57 17.88
CA ASP A 264 13.78 -6.63 19.00
C ASP A 264 12.57 -6.88 19.93
N SER A 265 12.45 -6.06 20.97
CA SER A 265 11.38 -6.25 21.96
C SER A 265 9.99 -6.06 21.36
N GLU A 266 9.86 -5.22 20.34
CA GLU A 266 8.60 -4.94 19.67
C GLU A 266 8.15 -6.16 18.85
N VAL A 267 9.05 -6.70 18.03
CA VAL A 267 8.77 -7.89 17.20
C VAL A 267 8.39 -9.09 18.05
N LEU A 268 9.11 -9.32 19.16
CA LEU A 268 8.80 -10.41 20.07
C LEU A 268 7.48 -10.21 20.81
N GLN A 269 7.18 -9.00 21.26
CA GLN A 269 5.92 -8.72 21.95
C GLN A 269 4.72 -8.86 21.00
N GLY A 270 4.81 -8.34 19.78
CA GLY A 270 3.78 -8.51 18.75
C GLY A 270 3.54 -9.98 18.42
N THR A 271 4.61 -10.76 18.31
CA THR A 271 4.54 -12.22 18.10
C THR A 271 3.78 -12.92 19.21
N ILE A 272 4.11 -12.61 20.48
CA ILE A 272 3.43 -13.20 21.64
C ILE A 272 1.95 -12.81 21.69
N ASN A 273 1.62 -11.57 21.36
CA ASN A 273 0.23 -11.09 21.33
C ASN A 273 -0.61 -11.85 20.30
N VAL A 274 -0.07 -12.06 19.09
CA VAL A 274 -0.79 -12.78 18.03
C VAL A 274 -0.95 -14.26 18.37
N ILE A 275 0.11 -14.92 18.83
CA ILE A 275 0.03 -16.33 19.26
C ILE A 275 -1.00 -16.47 20.38
N SER A 276 -0.94 -15.61 21.40
CA SER A 276 -1.89 -15.63 22.52
C SER A 276 -3.35 -15.51 22.08
N ARG A 277 -3.60 -14.81 20.98
CA ARG A 277 -4.94 -14.58 20.43
C ARG A 277 -5.40 -15.69 19.48
N LEU A 278 -4.49 -16.23 18.67
CA LEU A 278 -4.81 -17.22 17.64
C LEU A 278 -4.75 -18.67 18.13
N SER A 279 -4.07 -18.95 19.24
CA SER A 279 -4.07 -20.27 19.88
C SER A 279 -5.47 -20.67 20.37
N ARG A 280 -5.80 -21.96 20.28
CA ARG A 280 -7.09 -22.55 20.65
C ARG A 280 -7.15 -22.96 22.11
N SER A 281 -6.00 -23.21 22.74
CA SER A 281 -5.88 -23.58 24.15
C SER A 281 -4.62 -22.98 24.79
N THR A 282 -4.57 -23.01 26.12
CA THR A 282 -3.37 -22.62 26.88
C THR A 282 -2.18 -23.52 26.54
N ASP A 283 -2.41 -24.83 26.38
CA ASP A 283 -1.34 -25.79 26.06
C ASP A 283 -0.74 -25.50 24.69
N GLU A 284 -1.58 -25.29 23.66
CA GLU A 284 -1.10 -24.91 22.32
C GLU A 284 -0.29 -23.61 22.36
N ARG A 285 -0.74 -22.64 23.17
CA ARG A 285 -0.03 -21.37 23.33
C ARG A 285 1.34 -21.57 23.95
N ILE A 286 1.44 -22.37 25.01
CA ILE A 286 2.72 -22.68 25.67
C ILE A 286 3.64 -23.43 24.70
N ASP A 287 3.14 -24.44 24.01
CA ASP A 287 3.91 -25.21 23.04
C ASP A 287 4.41 -24.32 21.88
N ALA A 288 3.54 -23.45 21.34
CA ALA A 288 3.92 -22.49 20.31
C ALA A 288 4.98 -21.51 20.83
N MET A 289 4.85 -21.02 22.07
CA MET A 289 5.85 -20.15 22.69
C MET A 289 7.21 -20.86 22.87
N MET A 290 7.23 -22.14 23.20
CA MET A 290 8.47 -22.92 23.26
C MET A 290 9.10 -23.12 21.88
N GLU A 291 8.29 -23.32 20.84
CA GLU A 291 8.76 -23.42 19.46
C GLU A 291 9.36 -22.10 18.92
N ILE A 292 8.90 -20.93 19.41
CA ILE A 292 9.50 -19.63 19.05
C ILE A 292 11.00 -19.63 19.33
N ASP A 293 11.42 -20.08 20.51
CA ASP A 293 12.83 -20.08 20.89
C ASP A 293 13.64 -21.07 20.05
N ARG A 294 13.08 -22.24 19.74
CA ARG A 294 13.71 -23.20 18.82
C ARG A 294 13.87 -22.63 17.42
N PHE A 295 12.86 -21.94 16.92
CA PHE A 295 12.91 -21.29 15.61
C PHE A 295 13.88 -20.11 15.58
N LYS A 296 13.96 -19.32 16.66
CA LYS A 296 14.92 -18.20 16.77
C LYS A 296 16.35 -18.68 16.87
N LEU A 297 16.60 -19.77 17.60
CA LEU A 297 17.93 -20.34 17.85
C LEU A 297 18.34 -21.41 16.84
N LYS A 298 17.49 -21.70 15.85
CA LYS A 298 17.77 -22.63 14.74
C LYS A 298 18.06 -24.03 15.30
N LEU A 299 17.22 -24.48 16.22
CA LEU A 299 17.35 -25.79 16.88
C LEU A 299 16.53 -26.86 16.14
N ASP A 300 16.87 -28.12 16.38
CA ASP A 300 16.13 -29.29 15.88
C ASP A 300 15.86 -29.24 14.36
N ILE A 301 14.59 -29.26 13.94
CA ILE A 301 14.18 -29.21 12.53
C ILE A 301 14.57 -27.90 11.85
N TYR A 302 14.71 -26.80 12.61
CA TYR A 302 14.99 -25.48 12.07
C TYR A 302 16.46 -25.29 11.67
N ARG A 303 17.33 -26.24 12.04
CA ARG A 303 18.75 -26.27 11.64
C ARG A 303 19.00 -26.98 10.30
N ASP A 304 17.99 -27.65 9.77
CA ASP A 304 18.04 -28.44 8.54
C ASP A 304 18.53 -27.56 7.37
N TYR A 305 19.61 -28.00 6.73
CA TYR A 305 20.27 -27.21 5.68
C TYR A 305 19.37 -27.08 4.44
N ASP A 306 18.73 -28.17 4.02
CA ASP A 306 17.88 -28.18 2.84
C ASP A 306 16.67 -27.25 3.03
N LEU A 307 16.12 -27.18 4.25
CA LEU A 307 15.10 -26.22 4.62
C LEU A 307 15.62 -24.78 4.45
N ARG A 308 16.81 -24.46 4.96
CA ARG A 308 17.41 -23.12 4.87
C ARG A 308 17.66 -22.68 3.42
N GLU A 309 18.01 -23.61 2.54
CA GLU A 309 18.17 -23.31 1.11
C GLU A 309 16.81 -23.17 0.42
N ALA A 310 15.83 -24.00 0.80
CA ALA A 310 14.53 -24.03 0.15
C ALA A 310 13.67 -22.79 0.47
N VAL A 311 13.84 -22.15 1.64
CA VAL A 311 13.05 -20.95 2.00
C VAL A 311 13.27 -19.80 1.02
N ASN A 312 14.42 -19.72 0.36
CA ASN A 312 14.71 -18.69 -0.66
C ASN A 312 14.00 -18.95 -2.00
N ARG A 313 13.43 -20.13 -2.19
CA ARG A 313 12.82 -20.59 -3.44
C ARG A 313 11.30 -20.69 -3.39
N MET A 314 10.68 -20.45 -2.24
CA MET A 314 9.23 -20.51 -2.06
C MET A 314 8.70 -19.38 -1.18
N SER A 315 7.40 -19.17 -1.14
CA SER A 315 6.77 -18.18 -0.27
C SER A 315 6.96 -18.53 1.22
N PRO A 316 6.83 -17.54 2.12
CA PRO A 316 6.89 -17.79 3.56
C PRO A 316 5.85 -18.83 4.01
N GLY A 317 4.62 -18.76 3.49
CA GLY A 317 3.56 -19.71 3.81
C GLY A 317 3.90 -21.15 3.41
N GLU A 318 4.40 -21.34 2.18
CA GLU A 318 4.83 -22.66 1.69
C GLU A 318 5.98 -23.24 2.52
N SER A 319 6.90 -22.38 2.97
CA SER A 319 8.01 -22.79 3.85
C SER A 319 7.49 -23.40 5.16
N TRP A 320 6.43 -22.81 5.74
CA TRP A 320 5.81 -23.35 6.94
C TRP A 320 4.98 -24.61 6.69
N VAL A 321 4.35 -24.75 5.53
CA VAL A 321 3.66 -25.99 5.15
C VAL A 321 4.67 -27.14 5.05
N MET A 322 5.84 -26.91 4.47
CA MET A 322 6.91 -27.90 4.42
C MET A 322 7.41 -28.27 5.83
N LEU A 323 7.65 -27.27 6.68
CA LEU A 323 8.04 -27.47 8.07
C LEU A 323 7.01 -28.30 8.85
N ASP A 324 5.73 -27.95 8.72
CA ASP A 324 4.65 -28.67 9.39
C ASP A 324 4.60 -30.13 8.95
N TYR A 325 4.74 -30.40 7.66
CA TYR A 325 4.82 -31.76 7.12
C TYR A 325 6.00 -32.56 7.69
N LYS A 326 7.21 -31.95 7.78
CA LYS A 326 8.39 -32.58 8.38
C LYS A 326 8.19 -32.93 9.87
N THR A 327 7.29 -32.25 10.58
CA THR A 327 6.93 -32.55 11.98
C THR A 327 5.74 -33.49 12.15
N GLY A 328 5.17 -34.01 11.05
CA GLY A 328 3.96 -34.81 11.09
C GLY A 328 2.71 -34.02 11.48
N GLN A 329 2.65 -32.73 11.11
CA GLN A 329 1.53 -31.82 11.37
C GLN A 329 1.21 -31.59 12.85
N ARG A 330 2.26 -31.58 13.68
CA ARG A 330 2.17 -31.43 15.14
C ARG A 330 2.77 -30.14 15.65
N ASN A 331 3.25 -29.25 14.78
CA ASN A 331 3.87 -28.01 15.20
C ASN A 331 2.83 -26.89 15.35
N PRO A 332 2.47 -26.49 16.59
CA PRO A 332 1.46 -25.45 16.80
C PRO A 332 1.89 -24.09 16.27
N LEU A 333 3.20 -23.79 16.27
CA LEU A 333 3.74 -22.56 15.68
C LEU A 333 3.54 -22.54 14.16
N ALA A 334 3.80 -23.67 13.49
CA ALA A 334 3.62 -23.78 12.04
C ALA A 334 2.18 -23.52 11.61
N ARG A 335 1.20 -24.06 12.35
CA ARG A 335 -0.22 -23.79 12.09
C ARG A 335 -0.57 -22.30 12.21
N ILE A 336 -0.08 -21.63 13.25
CA ILE A 336 -0.30 -20.20 13.45
C ILE A 336 0.38 -19.39 12.33
N ALA A 337 1.64 -19.74 12.00
CA ALA A 337 2.40 -19.07 10.96
C ALA A 337 1.74 -19.18 9.59
N ILE A 338 1.29 -20.38 9.18
CA ILE A 338 0.54 -20.59 7.93
C ILE A 338 -0.71 -19.70 7.93
N ARG A 339 -1.45 -19.67 9.04
CA ARG A 339 -2.69 -18.88 9.15
C ARG A 339 -2.45 -17.37 9.11
N VAL A 340 -1.31 -16.88 9.59
CA VAL A 340 -0.92 -15.47 9.46
C VAL A 340 -0.51 -15.19 8.02
N LEU A 341 0.45 -15.96 7.49
CA LEU A 341 1.10 -15.68 6.21
C LEU A 341 0.17 -15.90 5.01
N SER A 342 -0.90 -16.68 5.16
CA SER A 342 -1.93 -16.85 4.13
C SER A 342 -2.90 -15.66 4.02
N GLN A 343 -2.71 -14.61 4.82
CA GLN A 343 -3.58 -13.44 4.79
C GLN A 343 -3.07 -12.44 3.76
N THR A 344 -4.00 -11.83 3.03
CA THR A 344 -3.72 -10.68 2.17
C THR A 344 -3.34 -9.47 2.99
N THR A 345 -2.78 -8.42 2.40
CA THR A 345 -2.59 -7.13 3.10
C THR A 345 -3.40 -6.00 2.45
N SER A 346 -3.99 -6.25 1.27
CA SER A 346 -4.93 -5.37 0.60
C SER A 346 -6.35 -5.95 0.56
N SER A 347 -7.31 -5.06 0.43
CA SER A 347 -8.73 -5.35 0.25
C SER A 347 -9.20 -5.32 -1.21
N SER A 348 -8.26 -5.11 -2.15
CA SER A 348 -8.51 -5.08 -3.61
C SER A 348 -8.79 -6.45 -4.22
#